data_AF-A0A2G8JY36-F1
#
_entry.id   AF-A0A2G8JY36-F1
#
_cell.length_a   1.000
_cell.length_b   1.000
_cell.length_c   1.000
_cell.angle_alpha   90.00
_cell.angle_beta   90.00
_cell.angle_gamma   90.00
#
_symmetry.space_group_name_H-M   'P 1'
#
loop_
_entity.id
_entity.type
_entity.pdbx_description
1 polymer ?
#
loop_
_entity_poly.entity_id
_entity_poly.type
_entity_poly.pdbx_seq_one_letter_code
_entity_poly.pdbx_strand_id
1 'polypeptide(L)'
;MHHINIQPGSESLPEVMELAKTLLPPGGRAKIQRCLSPSHTCCRCAVVGNSANILDSKYGEFIDAHNLVLRMNKCPTETFEEDVGRRVTHYIAYPESYYQEYLKNASLLFIPFKAADLLWLRNYLSFAKKPPDKKALDISRVKLYNPELMWNAKHIWGVGWGRYPSTGFLAAIFALYNCDEVNIFGYGPNRLGQWDHYYDDKEGESKSMFQMTLVHDSEAELQLLHHLDTIGKISLYQGIR
;
A
#
# COMPACT_ATOMS: atom_id res chain seq x y z
N MET A 1 16.38 10.54 -28.07
CA MET A 1 15.39 10.05 -27.08
C MET A 1 14.77 8.80 -27.67
N HIS A 2 15.10 7.62 -27.14
CA HIS A 2 14.46 6.38 -27.60
C HIS A 2 13.05 6.32 -26.99
N HIS A 3 12.04 6.44 -27.84
CA HIS A 3 10.66 6.15 -27.47
C HIS A 3 10.54 4.62 -27.34
N ILE A 4 10.75 4.12 -26.13
CA ILE A 4 10.45 2.72 -25.81
C ILE A 4 8.92 2.63 -25.81
N ASN A 5 8.37 2.01 -26.85
CA ASN A 5 6.93 1.83 -27.02
C ASN A 5 6.53 0.56 -26.26
N ILE A 6 6.21 0.72 -24.98
CA ILE A 6 5.87 -0.41 -24.10
C ILE A 6 4.35 -0.61 -24.14
N GLN A 7 3.91 -1.77 -24.65
CA GLN A 7 2.50 -2.21 -24.65
C GLN A 7 2.09 -2.66 -23.23
N PRO A 8 1.05 -2.07 -22.62
CA PRO A 8 0.65 -2.41 -21.25
C PRO A 8 0.19 -3.88 -21.12
N GLY A 9 0.85 -4.66 -20.25
CA GLY A 9 0.43 -5.99 -19.82
C GLY A 9 1.13 -7.19 -20.47
N SER A 10 2.19 -6.99 -21.25
CA SER A 10 3.03 -8.05 -21.83
C SER A 10 4.52 -7.93 -21.46
N GLU A 11 4.86 -7.06 -20.51
CA GLU A 11 6.24 -6.71 -20.18
C GLU A 11 6.91 -7.76 -19.28
N SER A 12 8.19 -7.98 -19.54
CA SER A 12 9.06 -8.78 -18.69
C SER A 12 9.55 -7.98 -17.48
N LEU A 13 9.87 -8.66 -16.38
CA LEU A 13 10.45 -8.03 -15.18
C LEU A 13 11.70 -7.17 -15.50
N PRO A 14 12.66 -7.61 -16.35
CA PRO A 14 13.79 -6.77 -16.75
C PRO A 14 13.39 -5.43 -17.39
N GLU A 15 12.37 -5.40 -18.24
CA GLU A 15 11.88 -4.17 -18.89
C GLU A 15 11.27 -3.20 -17.87
N VAL A 16 10.45 -3.71 -16.96
CA VAL A 16 9.84 -2.92 -15.87
C VAL A 16 10.93 -2.37 -14.95
N MET A 17 11.94 -3.17 -14.61
CA MET A 17 13.05 -2.75 -13.77
C MET A 17 13.89 -1.67 -14.43
N GLU A 18 14.13 -1.74 -15.74
CA GLU A 18 14.88 -0.71 -16.45
C GLU A 18 14.12 0.62 -16.47
N LEU A 19 12.80 0.60 -16.69
CA LEU A 19 11.97 1.80 -16.59
C LEU A 19 11.96 2.38 -15.17
N ALA A 20 11.86 1.53 -14.14
CA ALA A 20 11.90 1.95 -12.75
C ALA A 20 13.21 2.66 -12.38
N LYS A 21 14.36 2.20 -12.88
CA LYS A 21 15.66 2.87 -12.66
C LYS A 21 15.69 4.29 -13.20
N THR A 22 14.98 4.59 -14.28
CA THR A 22 14.93 5.95 -14.85
C THR A 22 14.23 6.96 -13.94
N LEU A 23 13.42 6.49 -13.00
CA LEU A 23 12.72 7.33 -12.01
C LEU A 23 13.56 7.58 -10.76
N LEU A 24 14.60 6.78 -10.53
CA LEU A 24 15.49 6.94 -9.40
C LEU A 24 16.59 7.96 -9.72
N PRO A 25 16.98 8.84 -8.77
CA PRO A 25 18.04 9.80 -9.00
C PRO A 25 19.38 9.08 -9.30
N PRO A 26 20.13 9.49 -10.34
CA PRO A 26 21.40 8.87 -10.69
C PRO A 26 22.40 9.00 -9.53
N GLY A 27 22.96 7.87 -9.08
CA GLY A 27 23.95 7.82 -7.99
C GLY A 27 23.38 7.87 -6.57
N GLY A 28 22.05 7.92 -6.40
CA GLY A 28 21.42 7.92 -5.09
C GLY A 28 21.38 6.52 -4.47
N ARG A 29 22.38 6.16 -3.63
CA ARG A 29 22.12 5.19 -2.55
C ARG A 29 21.15 5.86 -1.58
N ALA A 30 19.84 5.74 -1.83
CA ALA A 30 18.87 6.02 -0.79
C ALA A 30 19.21 5.08 0.37
N LYS A 31 19.67 5.62 1.50
CA LYS A 31 19.77 4.83 2.72
C LYS A 31 18.37 4.29 2.97
N ILE A 32 18.23 2.96 3.01
CA ILE A 32 16.97 2.33 3.41
C ILE A 32 16.76 2.73 4.87
N GLN A 33 16.01 3.80 5.06
CA GLN A 33 15.67 4.27 6.38
C GLN A 33 14.52 3.42 6.89
N ARG A 34 14.86 2.30 7.56
CA ARG A 34 13.92 1.34 8.16
C ARG A 34 12.83 2.06 8.97
N CYS A 35 13.24 2.99 9.83
CA CYS A 35 12.40 3.96 10.52
C CYS A 35 13.06 5.35 10.52
N LEU A 36 12.26 6.44 10.54
CA LEU A 36 12.71 7.82 10.29
C LEU A 36 13.67 8.44 11.34
N SER A 37 14.23 7.70 12.29
CA SER A 37 15.29 8.23 13.18
C SER A 37 16.33 7.17 13.62
N PRO A 38 17.59 7.59 13.87
CA PRO A 38 18.60 6.75 14.53
C PRO A 38 18.31 6.46 16.01
N SER A 39 17.29 7.10 16.61
CA SER A 39 16.96 6.98 18.04
C SER A 39 16.00 5.84 18.36
N HIS A 40 15.33 5.26 17.35
CA HIS A 40 14.45 4.12 17.55
C HIS A 40 15.24 2.82 17.35
N THR A 41 15.40 2.06 18.43
CA THR A 41 16.03 0.74 18.42
C THR A 41 15.09 -0.37 17.91
N CYS A 42 13.78 -0.09 17.81
CA CYS A 42 12.76 -0.99 17.27
C CYS A 42 11.76 -0.18 16.42
N CYS A 43 11.56 -0.59 15.18
CA CYS A 43 10.66 0.03 14.22
C CYS A 43 9.31 -0.71 14.18
N ARG A 44 8.28 -0.12 14.79
CA ARG A 44 6.92 -0.68 14.85
C ARG A 44 6.05 -0.08 13.76
N CYS A 45 5.37 -0.93 13.00
CA CYS A 45 4.54 -0.51 11.87
C CYS A 45 3.11 -0.99 12.01
N ALA A 46 2.17 -0.07 11.79
CA ALA A 46 0.76 -0.38 11.59
C ALA A 46 0.44 -0.39 10.09
N VAL A 47 -0.09 -1.50 9.59
CA VAL A 47 -0.64 -1.62 8.24
C VAL A 47 -2.16 -1.58 8.35
N VAL A 48 -2.78 -0.53 7.83
CA VAL A 48 -4.24 -0.33 7.93
C VAL A 48 -4.85 -0.53 6.55
N GLY A 49 -5.55 -1.66 6.41
CA GLY A 49 -6.40 -1.96 5.27
C GLY A 49 -7.75 -1.26 5.38
N ASN A 50 -8.64 -1.56 4.43
CA ASN A 50 -9.90 -0.83 4.30
C ASN A 50 -11.14 -1.62 4.74
N SER A 51 -11.00 -2.84 5.28
CA SER A 51 -12.14 -3.67 5.67
C SER A 51 -13.01 -3.01 6.73
N ALA A 52 -14.33 -3.17 6.61
CA ALA A 52 -15.33 -2.78 7.60
C ALA A 52 -15.21 -3.54 8.94
N ASN A 53 -14.39 -4.59 9.04
CA ASN A 53 -14.17 -5.27 10.32
C ASN A 53 -13.51 -4.38 11.39
N ILE A 54 -12.87 -3.30 10.98
CA ILE A 54 -12.23 -2.34 11.88
C ILE A 54 -13.24 -1.46 12.62
N LEU A 55 -14.50 -1.40 12.18
CA LEU A 55 -15.52 -0.57 12.81
C LEU A 55 -15.84 -1.05 14.24
N ASP A 56 -16.05 -0.08 15.13
CA ASP A 56 -16.25 -0.21 16.57
C ASP A 56 -15.07 -0.83 17.35
N SER A 57 -13.93 -1.09 16.69
CA SER A 57 -12.77 -1.74 17.30
C SER A 57 -12.01 -0.88 18.31
N LYS A 58 -12.13 0.45 18.21
CA LYS A 58 -11.37 1.42 18.99
C LYS A 58 -9.84 1.29 18.85
N TYR A 59 -9.35 0.77 17.71
CA TYR A 59 -7.91 0.62 17.48
C TYR A 59 -7.19 1.94 17.20
N GLY A 60 -7.88 3.07 17.05
CA GLY A 60 -7.30 4.29 16.49
C GLY A 60 -6.09 4.84 17.26
N GLU A 61 -6.17 4.92 18.59
CA GLU A 61 -5.03 5.36 19.41
C GLU A 61 -3.85 4.38 19.32
N PHE A 62 -4.13 3.08 19.29
CA PHE A 62 -3.11 2.05 19.19
C PHE A 62 -2.41 2.07 17.82
N ILE A 63 -3.17 2.24 16.73
CA ILE A 63 -2.63 2.46 15.37
C ILE A 63 -1.72 3.68 15.36
N ASP A 64 -2.17 4.81 15.91
CA ASP A 64 -1.43 6.06 15.88
C ASP A 64 -0.12 6.00 16.69
N ALA A 65 -0.02 5.12 17.69
CA ALA A 65 1.17 4.93 18.52
C ALA A 65 2.38 4.27 17.83
N HIS A 66 2.22 3.73 16.61
CA HIS A 66 3.31 3.07 15.88
C HIS A 66 4.39 4.06 15.42
N ASN A 67 5.53 3.60 14.88
CA ASN A 67 6.46 4.52 14.22
C ASN A 67 5.98 4.86 12.82
N LEU A 68 5.59 3.86 12.03
CA LEU A 68 5.00 4.02 10.70
C LEU A 68 3.52 3.60 10.72
N VAL A 69 2.65 4.42 10.13
CA VAL A 69 1.30 4.02 9.71
C VAL A 69 1.25 4.02 8.20
N LEU A 70 0.99 2.84 7.64
CA LEU A 70 0.83 2.58 6.21
C LEU A 70 -0.66 2.48 5.90
N ARG A 71 -1.16 3.32 5.00
CA ARG A 71 -2.55 3.29 4.51
C ARG A 71 -2.57 3.25 2.99
N MET A 72 -3.67 2.84 2.37
CA MET A 72 -3.71 2.56 0.94
C MET A 72 -5.00 2.98 0.25
N ASN A 73 -4.94 3.14 -1.07
CA ASN A 73 -6.10 3.38 -1.94
C ASN A 73 -6.90 4.63 -1.52
N LYS A 74 -8.21 4.52 -1.32
CA LYS A 74 -9.00 5.52 -0.59
C LYS A 74 -8.97 5.16 0.90
N CYS A 75 -8.49 6.05 1.76
CA CYS A 75 -8.33 5.78 3.19
C CYS A 75 -8.75 6.97 4.06
N PRO A 76 -10.05 7.31 4.11
CA PRO A 76 -10.53 8.39 4.96
C PRO A 76 -10.29 8.06 6.44
N THR A 77 -9.81 9.05 7.19
CA THR A 77 -9.67 8.94 8.65
C THR A 77 -10.71 9.79 9.37
N GLU A 78 -11.13 10.89 8.76
CA GLU A 78 -12.16 11.78 9.29
C GLU A 78 -13.47 11.00 9.49
N THR A 79 -14.11 11.18 10.65
CA THR A 79 -15.29 10.44 11.15
C THR A 79 -15.06 8.99 11.59
N PHE A 80 -13.87 8.43 11.36
CA PHE A 80 -13.52 7.05 11.72
C PHE A 80 -12.35 6.97 12.71
N GLU A 81 -11.92 8.10 13.28
CA GLU A 81 -10.65 8.23 13.99
C GLU A 81 -10.54 7.33 15.23
N GLU A 82 -11.66 7.05 15.90
CA GLU A 82 -11.68 6.16 17.06
C GLU A 82 -11.25 4.73 16.67
N ASP A 83 -11.63 4.28 15.47
CA ASP A 83 -11.36 2.93 14.99
C ASP A 83 -10.08 2.85 14.17
N VAL A 84 -9.89 3.79 13.26
CA VAL A 84 -8.79 3.70 12.27
C VAL A 84 -7.62 4.61 12.59
N GLY A 85 -7.74 5.53 13.54
CA GLY A 85 -6.71 6.52 13.87
C GLY A 85 -6.62 7.67 12.87
N ARG A 86 -5.78 8.67 13.15
CA ARG A 86 -5.61 9.90 12.34
C ARG A 86 -4.33 9.89 11.52
N ARG A 87 -3.32 9.15 11.95
CA ARG A 87 -1.96 9.30 11.43
C ARG A 87 -1.78 8.53 10.13
N VAL A 88 -1.07 9.16 9.20
CA VAL A 88 -0.62 8.56 7.93
C VAL A 88 0.82 8.95 7.73
N THR A 89 1.74 7.98 7.72
CA THR A 89 3.16 8.26 7.44
C THR A 89 3.52 7.94 6.00
N HIS A 90 2.93 6.86 5.47
CA HIS A 90 3.06 6.46 4.09
C HIS A 90 1.67 6.14 3.54
N TYR A 91 1.40 6.75 2.40
CA TYR A 91 0.21 6.52 1.60
C TYR A 91 0.59 5.68 0.39
N ILE A 92 -0.02 4.51 0.27
CA ILE A 92 0.27 3.51 -0.76
C ILE A 92 -0.77 3.62 -1.86
N ALA A 93 -0.33 3.90 -3.08
CA ALA A 93 -1.24 4.14 -4.19
C ALA A 93 -0.63 3.79 -5.54
N TYR A 94 -1.49 3.76 -6.53
CA TYR A 94 -1.23 3.58 -7.96
C TYR A 94 -2.19 4.52 -8.73
N PRO A 95 -1.99 4.77 -10.04
CA PRO A 95 -2.68 5.87 -10.73
C PRO A 95 -4.21 5.88 -10.58
N GLU A 96 -4.84 4.72 -10.66
CA GLU A 96 -6.31 4.57 -10.59
C GLU A 96 -6.87 4.65 -9.15
N SER A 97 -6.03 4.64 -8.12
CA SER A 97 -6.43 4.76 -6.71
C SER A 97 -5.58 5.80 -5.96
N TYR A 98 -5.19 6.85 -6.66
CA TYR A 98 -4.38 7.95 -6.13
C TYR A 98 -5.24 9.17 -5.78
N TYR A 99 -5.13 9.62 -4.53
CA TYR A 99 -5.83 10.79 -4.01
C TYR A 99 -4.82 11.76 -3.37
N GLN A 100 -4.69 12.96 -3.95
CA GLN A 100 -3.64 13.92 -3.58
C GLN A 100 -3.79 14.45 -2.15
N GLU A 101 -5.01 14.50 -1.62
CA GLU A 101 -5.30 14.97 -0.26
C GLU A 101 -4.58 14.20 0.83
N TYR A 102 -4.27 12.91 0.62
CA TYR A 102 -3.58 12.07 1.60
C TYR A 102 -2.07 12.37 1.69
N LEU A 103 -1.51 13.17 0.77
CA LEU A 103 -0.07 13.49 0.74
C LEU A 103 0.33 14.72 1.55
N LYS A 104 -0.63 15.45 2.12
CA LYS A 104 -0.33 16.63 2.96
C LYS A 104 0.73 16.29 4.00
N ASN A 105 0.54 15.17 4.72
CA ASN A 105 1.41 14.74 5.82
C ASN A 105 2.02 13.34 5.64
N ALA A 106 1.83 12.69 4.49
CA ALA A 106 2.39 11.36 4.22
C ALA A 106 3.43 11.37 3.08
N SER A 107 4.31 10.37 3.08
CA SER A 107 5.12 10.02 1.91
C SER A 107 4.31 9.14 0.96
N LEU A 108 4.44 9.33 -0.35
CA LEU A 108 3.85 8.40 -1.33
C LEU A 108 4.73 7.16 -1.43
N LEU A 109 4.15 5.97 -1.26
CA LEU A 109 4.74 4.70 -1.69
C LEU A 109 3.97 4.21 -2.92
N PHE A 110 4.52 4.48 -4.10
CA PHE A 110 3.86 4.20 -5.38
C PHE A 110 4.08 2.75 -5.82
N ILE A 111 3.00 2.02 -6.14
CA ILE A 111 3.08 0.65 -6.66
C ILE A 111 2.84 0.67 -8.18
N PRO A 112 3.84 0.29 -9.00
CA PRO A 112 3.68 0.18 -10.45
C PRO A 112 3.21 -1.21 -10.86
N PHE A 113 1.91 -1.43 -10.99
CA PHE A 113 1.35 -2.72 -11.43
C PHE A 113 1.60 -3.01 -12.92
N LYS A 114 1.79 -1.95 -13.72
CA LYS A 114 2.09 -2.02 -15.17
C LYS A 114 3.09 -0.94 -15.58
N ALA A 115 3.80 -1.11 -16.69
CA ALA A 115 4.80 -0.11 -17.13
C ALA A 115 4.19 1.27 -17.39
N ALA A 116 2.92 1.32 -17.82
CA ALA A 116 2.16 2.56 -17.96
C ALA A 116 2.07 3.36 -16.64
N ASP A 117 2.10 2.71 -15.48
CA ASP A 117 2.07 3.38 -14.17
C ASP A 117 3.39 4.12 -13.89
N LEU A 118 4.52 3.55 -14.31
CA LEU A 118 5.82 4.21 -14.23
C LEU A 118 5.89 5.42 -15.15
N LEU A 119 5.30 5.32 -16.36
CA LEU A 119 5.18 6.46 -17.27
C LEU A 119 4.25 7.55 -16.71
N TRP A 120 3.14 7.14 -16.09
CA TRP A 120 2.25 8.06 -15.38
C TRP A 120 3.00 8.80 -14.27
N LEU A 121 3.76 8.08 -13.43
CA LEU A 121 4.54 8.68 -12.35
C LEU A 121 5.61 9.63 -12.90
N ARG A 122 6.32 9.24 -13.97
CA ARG A 122 7.29 10.10 -14.66
C ARG A 122 6.66 11.41 -15.09
N ASN A 123 5.50 11.34 -15.74
CA ASN A 123 4.78 12.50 -16.23
C ASN A 123 4.28 13.36 -15.07
N TYR A 124 3.67 12.76 -14.06
CA TYR A 124 3.20 13.43 -12.85
C TYR A 124 4.32 14.22 -12.16
N LEU A 125 5.49 13.59 -11.95
CA LEU A 125 6.67 14.23 -11.36
C LEU A 125 7.28 15.31 -12.27
N SER A 126 7.14 15.18 -13.59
CA SER A 126 7.61 16.19 -14.55
C SER A 126 6.69 17.41 -14.60
N PHE A 127 5.37 17.21 -14.49
CA PHE A 127 4.40 18.30 -14.39
C PHE A 127 4.49 19.02 -13.04
N ALA A 128 4.73 18.30 -11.94
CA ALA A 128 4.99 18.89 -10.62
C ALA A 128 6.19 19.85 -10.59
N LYS A 129 7.10 19.79 -11.58
CA LYS A 129 8.25 20.69 -11.71
C LYS A 129 7.95 22.00 -12.47
N LYS A 130 6.76 22.19 -13.07
CA LYS A 130 6.43 23.39 -13.87
C LYS A 130 5.60 24.42 -13.06
N PRO A 131 5.91 25.74 -13.08
CA PRO A 131 5.02 26.78 -12.54
C PRO A 131 3.80 27.01 -13.48
N PRO A 132 2.58 27.36 -13.02
CA PRO A 132 2.21 28.01 -11.74
C PRO A 132 1.46 27.13 -10.72
N ASP A 133 1.25 25.83 -10.98
CA ASP A 133 0.55 24.91 -10.07
C ASP A 133 1.45 24.42 -8.92
N LYS A 134 1.76 25.33 -7.99
CA LYS A 134 2.47 25.06 -6.73
C LYS A 134 1.63 24.28 -5.70
N LYS A 135 0.98 23.19 -6.11
CA LYS A 135 0.69 22.06 -5.21
C LYS A 135 1.65 20.91 -5.51
N ALA A 136 2.91 21.26 -5.77
CA ALA A 136 3.96 20.35 -6.15
C ALA A 136 4.14 19.29 -5.05
N LEU A 137 3.87 18.04 -5.40
CA LEU A 137 4.27 16.89 -4.62
C LEU A 137 5.77 17.01 -4.34
N ASP A 138 6.15 17.03 -3.07
CA ASP A 138 7.56 16.98 -2.68
C ASP A 138 8.13 15.64 -3.15
N ILE A 139 8.93 15.69 -4.22
CA ILE A 139 9.49 14.52 -4.89
C ILE A 139 10.36 13.70 -3.93
N SER A 140 10.96 14.35 -2.92
CA SER A 140 11.75 13.65 -1.89
C SER A 140 10.91 12.70 -1.01
N ARG A 141 9.59 12.93 -0.97
CA ARG A 141 8.61 12.11 -0.25
C ARG A 141 7.98 11.04 -1.13
N VAL A 142 8.42 10.89 -2.38
CA VAL A 142 7.94 9.86 -3.30
C VAL A 142 8.91 8.68 -3.29
N LYS A 143 8.38 7.52 -2.95
CA LYS A 143 9.08 6.24 -2.93
C LYS A 143 8.44 5.33 -3.98
N LEU A 144 9.27 4.58 -4.69
CA LEU A 144 8.81 3.56 -5.64
C LEU A 144 8.87 2.19 -4.97
N TYR A 145 7.77 1.46 -4.98
CA TYR A 145 7.74 0.06 -4.56
C TYR A 145 8.63 -0.75 -5.52
N ASN A 146 9.52 -1.59 -4.98
CA ASN A 146 10.41 -2.39 -5.81
C ASN A 146 9.61 -3.42 -6.64
N PRO A 147 9.58 -3.33 -7.99
CA PRO A 147 8.83 -4.28 -8.82
C PRO A 147 9.29 -5.73 -8.66
N GLU A 148 10.55 -5.97 -8.28
CA GLU A 148 11.06 -7.30 -7.96
C GLU A 148 10.40 -7.90 -6.71
N LEU A 149 10.15 -7.08 -5.67
CA LEU A 149 9.42 -7.55 -4.48
C LEU A 149 7.97 -7.90 -4.83
N MET A 150 7.34 -7.13 -5.72
CA MET A 150 6.00 -7.44 -6.21
C MET A 150 6.00 -8.74 -7.03
N TRP A 151 7.00 -8.96 -7.88
CA TRP A 151 7.16 -10.21 -8.63
C TRP A 151 7.37 -11.40 -7.69
N ASN A 152 8.22 -11.25 -6.67
CA ASN A 152 8.46 -12.27 -5.65
C ASN A 152 7.17 -12.58 -4.86
N ALA A 153 6.42 -11.55 -4.46
CA ALA A 153 5.12 -11.73 -3.81
C ALA A 153 4.18 -12.61 -4.64
N LYS A 154 4.12 -12.41 -5.96
CA LYS A 154 3.31 -13.24 -6.86
C LYS A 154 3.82 -14.67 -7.02
N HIS A 155 5.13 -14.87 -7.23
CA HIS A 155 5.67 -16.16 -7.69
C HIS A 155 6.25 -17.03 -6.57
N ILE A 156 6.71 -16.42 -5.46
CA ILE A 156 7.38 -17.11 -4.35
C ILE A 156 6.42 -17.31 -3.17
N TRP A 157 5.62 -16.30 -2.83
CA TRP A 157 4.74 -16.35 -1.66
C TRP A 157 3.43 -17.12 -1.88
N GLY A 158 3.28 -17.79 -3.02
CA GLY A 158 2.20 -18.76 -3.24
C GLY A 158 0.79 -18.16 -3.44
N VAL A 159 0.64 -16.84 -3.40
CA VAL A 159 -0.61 -16.12 -3.71
C VAL A 159 -0.87 -16.01 -5.22
N GLY A 160 -0.46 -17.05 -5.98
CA GLY A 160 -0.36 -17.06 -7.43
C GLY A 160 -1.66 -17.24 -8.20
N TRP A 161 -2.81 -17.32 -7.52
CA TRP A 161 -4.12 -17.33 -8.19
C TRP A 161 -4.57 -15.87 -8.39
N GLY A 162 -4.41 -15.35 -9.61
CA GLY A 162 -4.74 -13.96 -9.94
C GLY A 162 -3.70 -13.28 -10.84
N ARG A 163 -4.03 -12.07 -11.32
CA ARG A 163 -3.15 -11.31 -12.23
C ARG A 163 -1.98 -10.68 -11.48
N TYR A 164 -2.20 -10.09 -10.30
CA TYR A 164 -1.19 -9.48 -9.42
C TYR A 164 -1.68 -9.49 -7.96
N PRO A 165 -0.79 -9.50 -6.94
CA PRO A 165 -1.20 -9.40 -5.53
C PRO A 165 -1.91 -8.07 -5.23
N SER A 166 -2.77 -8.05 -4.22
CA SER A 166 -3.49 -6.84 -3.79
C SER A 166 -2.56 -5.77 -3.21
N THR A 167 -2.99 -4.51 -3.24
CA THR A 167 -2.28 -3.41 -2.57
C THR A 167 -2.06 -3.69 -1.08
N GLY A 168 -3.04 -4.33 -0.42
CA GLY A 168 -2.95 -4.70 1.00
C GLY A 168 -1.85 -5.72 1.25
N PHE A 169 -1.83 -6.79 0.47
CA PHE A 169 -0.77 -7.79 0.62
C PHE A 169 0.62 -7.21 0.35
N LEU A 170 0.76 -6.38 -0.71
CA LEU A 170 2.04 -5.71 -1.00
C LEU A 170 2.46 -4.75 0.13
N ALA A 171 1.51 -4.09 0.80
CA ALA A 171 1.78 -3.25 1.97
C ALA A 171 2.29 -4.06 3.16
N ALA A 172 1.70 -5.23 3.42
CA ALA A 172 2.16 -6.15 4.46
C ALA A 172 3.58 -6.65 4.18
N ILE A 173 3.88 -7.05 2.93
CA ILE A 173 5.23 -7.43 2.51
C ILE A 173 6.20 -6.27 2.67
N PHE A 174 5.82 -5.05 2.28
CA PHE A 174 6.67 -3.88 2.50
C PHE A 174 6.99 -3.67 3.98
N ALA A 175 6.00 -3.80 4.86
CA ALA A 175 6.21 -3.67 6.31
C ALA A 175 7.17 -4.75 6.83
N LEU A 176 7.00 -6.01 6.43
CA LEU A 176 7.88 -7.12 6.83
C LEU A 176 9.36 -6.92 6.45
N TYR A 177 9.64 -6.25 5.32
CA TYR A 177 11.01 -5.97 4.89
C TYR A 177 11.62 -4.72 5.54
N ASN A 178 10.82 -3.83 6.10
CA ASN A 178 11.27 -2.52 6.57
C ASN A 178 11.10 -2.28 8.08
N CYS A 179 10.30 -3.11 8.76
CA CYS A 179 9.91 -2.94 10.16
C CYS A 179 10.40 -4.13 11.00
N ASP A 180 10.55 -3.92 12.30
CA ASP A 180 10.92 -4.96 13.26
C ASP A 180 9.69 -5.60 13.91
N GLU A 181 8.58 -4.84 14.00
CA GLU A 181 7.27 -5.31 14.45
C GLU A 181 6.18 -4.83 13.47
N VAL A 182 5.27 -5.72 13.09
CA VAL A 182 4.21 -5.44 12.11
C VAL A 182 2.86 -5.82 12.70
N ASN A 183 2.00 -4.82 12.89
CA ASN A 183 0.61 -4.97 13.31
C ASN A 183 -0.30 -4.64 12.13
N ILE A 184 -1.25 -5.53 11.82
CA ILE A 184 -2.12 -5.42 10.65
C ILE A 184 -3.58 -5.29 11.08
N PHE A 185 -4.27 -4.28 10.57
CA PHE A 185 -5.66 -3.93 10.92
C PHE A 185 -6.50 -3.75 9.67
N GLY A 186 -7.80 -4.06 9.72
CA GLY A 186 -8.69 -3.80 8.57
C GLY A 186 -8.49 -4.75 7.39
N TYR A 187 -8.16 -6.02 7.65
CA TYR A 187 -7.95 -7.08 6.64
C TYR A 187 -8.98 -8.19 6.79
N GLY A 188 -9.43 -8.75 5.66
CA GLY A 188 -10.41 -9.83 5.64
C GLY A 188 -11.86 -9.35 5.68
N PRO A 189 -12.83 -10.27 5.80
CA PRO A 189 -14.25 -9.93 5.84
C PRO A 189 -14.66 -9.26 7.16
N ASN A 190 -15.80 -8.58 7.14
CA ASN A 190 -16.52 -8.09 8.31
C ASN A 190 -17.19 -9.24 9.09
N ARG A 191 -17.87 -8.91 10.20
CA ARG A 191 -18.55 -9.90 11.07
C ARG A 191 -19.66 -10.69 10.36
N LEU A 192 -20.20 -10.15 9.27
CA LEU A 192 -21.23 -10.80 8.43
C LEU A 192 -20.61 -11.64 7.30
N GLY A 193 -19.27 -11.74 7.23
CA GLY A 193 -18.57 -12.43 6.14
C GLY A 193 -18.47 -11.59 4.86
N GLN A 194 -18.87 -10.32 4.88
CA GLN A 194 -18.87 -9.44 3.71
C GLN A 194 -17.55 -8.68 3.59
N TRP A 195 -17.18 -8.37 2.36
CA TRP A 195 -15.90 -7.74 2.04
C TRP A 195 -16.08 -6.27 1.70
N ASP A 196 -16.66 -5.51 2.62
CA ASP A 196 -17.00 -4.10 2.42
C ASP A 196 -15.92 -3.18 2.98
N HIS A 197 -15.83 -1.94 2.47
CA HIS A 197 -14.97 -0.96 3.08
C HIS A 197 -15.61 -0.34 4.33
N TYR A 198 -14.80 0.07 5.31
CA TYR A 198 -15.29 0.75 6.52
C TYR A 198 -15.98 2.10 6.24
N TYR A 199 -15.77 2.66 5.05
CA TYR A 199 -16.32 3.93 4.60
C TYR A 199 -17.38 3.81 3.50
N ASP A 200 -17.77 2.59 3.13
CA ASP A 200 -18.89 2.41 2.20
C ASP A 200 -20.20 2.80 2.91
N ASP A 201 -21.12 3.45 2.17
CA ASP A 201 -22.40 3.88 2.73
C ASP A 201 -23.15 2.66 3.31
N LYS A 202 -23.80 2.83 4.46
CA LYS A 202 -24.60 1.78 5.14
C LYS A 202 -25.81 1.28 4.32
N GLU A 203 -25.99 1.73 3.08
CA GLU A 203 -27.11 1.37 2.19
C GLU A 203 -26.94 0.02 1.49
N GLY A 204 -26.30 -0.96 2.14
CA GLY A 204 -26.43 -2.39 1.82
C GLY A 204 -25.90 -2.87 0.46
N GLU A 205 -25.43 -1.99 -0.41
CA GLU A 205 -24.73 -2.37 -1.63
C GLU A 205 -23.24 -2.55 -1.35
N SER A 206 -22.79 -3.80 -1.30
CA SER A 206 -21.37 -4.13 -1.36
C SER A 206 -20.81 -3.58 -2.68
N LYS A 207 -20.15 -2.41 -2.63
CA LYS A 207 -19.49 -1.78 -3.80
C LYS A 207 -18.17 -2.49 -4.15
N SER A 208 -17.80 -3.49 -3.37
CA SER A 208 -16.55 -4.25 -3.45
C SER A 208 -16.55 -5.29 -4.57
N MET A 209 -16.48 -4.83 -5.81
CA MET A 209 -16.36 -5.70 -6.99
C MET A 209 -15.06 -6.53 -7.02
N PHE A 210 -14.11 -6.32 -6.10
CA PHE A 210 -12.77 -6.93 -6.20
C PHE A 210 -12.81 -8.46 -6.15
N GLN A 211 -13.68 -9.06 -5.32
CA GLN A 211 -13.86 -10.51 -5.28
C GLN A 211 -14.45 -11.07 -6.58
N MET A 212 -15.28 -10.28 -7.27
CA MET A 212 -15.90 -10.67 -8.54
C MET A 212 -14.95 -10.57 -9.73
N THR A 213 -13.91 -9.74 -9.64
CA THR A 213 -12.99 -9.48 -10.77
C THR A 213 -11.85 -10.49 -10.93
N LEU A 214 -11.63 -11.39 -9.95
CA LEU A 214 -10.55 -12.39 -9.94
C LEU A 214 -9.14 -11.81 -10.19
N VAL A 215 -8.93 -10.52 -9.93
CA VAL A 215 -7.64 -9.85 -10.17
C VAL A 215 -6.58 -10.32 -9.18
N HIS A 216 -6.99 -10.64 -7.95
CA HIS A 216 -6.16 -11.19 -6.86
C HIS A 216 -7.00 -12.19 -6.05
N ASP A 217 -6.35 -13.23 -5.53
CA ASP A 217 -6.95 -14.19 -4.60
C ASP A 217 -6.85 -13.67 -3.16
N SER A 218 -7.88 -12.93 -2.77
CA SER A 218 -7.97 -12.31 -1.43
C SER A 218 -8.01 -13.34 -0.30
N GLU A 219 -8.51 -14.55 -0.58
CA GLU A 219 -8.62 -15.62 0.39
C GLU A 219 -7.23 -16.25 0.63
N ALA A 220 -6.49 -16.57 -0.43
CA ALA A 220 -5.11 -17.05 -0.32
C ALA A 220 -4.19 -16.03 0.37
N GLU A 221 -4.34 -14.74 0.04
CA GLU A 221 -3.59 -13.67 0.72
C GLU A 221 -3.90 -13.62 2.21
N LEU A 222 -5.18 -13.69 2.59
CA LEU A 222 -5.59 -13.67 3.99
C LEU A 222 -5.12 -14.93 4.76
N GLN A 223 -5.20 -16.11 4.14
CA GLN A 223 -4.69 -17.36 4.73
C GLN A 223 -3.19 -17.30 5.03
N LEU A 224 -2.41 -16.71 4.12
CA LEU A 224 -0.99 -16.49 4.35
C LEU A 224 -0.74 -15.49 5.49
N LEU A 225 -1.52 -14.41 5.60
CA LEU A 225 -1.42 -13.50 6.74
C LEU A 225 -1.76 -14.20 8.06
N HIS A 226 -2.79 -15.05 8.10
CA HIS A 226 -3.07 -15.88 9.28
C HIS A 226 -1.92 -16.82 9.64
N HIS A 227 -1.27 -17.42 8.64
CA HIS A 227 -0.10 -18.25 8.88
C HIS A 227 1.04 -17.43 9.51
N LEU A 228 1.34 -16.25 8.95
CA LEU A 228 2.38 -15.35 9.46
C LEU A 228 2.10 -14.87 10.90
N ASP A 229 0.84 -14.62 11.23
CA ASP A 229 0.38 -14.31 12.59
C ASP A 229 0.63 -15.50 13.54
N THR A 230 0.23 -16.70 13.12
CA THR A 230 0.41 -17.94 13.89
C THR A 230 1.87 -18.23 14.24
N ILE A 231 2.79 -17.94 13.32
CA ILE A 231 4.24 -18.12 13.54
C ILE A 231 4.94 -16.90 14.15
N GLY A 232 4.17 -15.89 14.58
CA GLY A 232 4.68 -14.70 15.29
C GLY A 232 5.52 -13.75 14.43
N LYS A 233 5.29 -13.72 13.11
CA LYS A 233 5.96 -12.77 12.20
C LYS A 233 5.22 -11.44 12.06
N ILE A 234 3.91 -11.46 12.28
CA ILE A 234 3.05 -10.29 12.35
C ILE A 234 2.08 -10.46 13.53
N SER A 235 1.30 -9.42 13.82
CA SER A 235 0.08 -9.53 14.63
C SER A 235 -1.11 -9.05 13.82
N LEU A 236 -2.09 -9.93 13.59
CA LEU A 236 -3.26 -9.67 12.77
C LEU A 236 -4.50 -9.37 13.64
N TYR A 237 -4.97 -8.13 13.59
CA TYR A 237 -6.11 -7.64 14.36
C TYR A 237 -7.39 -7.75 13.52
N GLN A 238 -8.27 -8.66 13.93
CA GLN A 238 -9.45 -9.08 13.16
C GLN A 238 -10.71 -8.26 13.48
N GLY A 239 -10.55 -7.14 14.18
CA GLY A 239 -11.66 -6.34 14.68
C GLY A 239 -12.39 -7.01 15.84
N ILE A 240 -13.57 -6.49 16.18
CA ILE A 240 -14.49 -7.17 17.09
C ILE A 240 -15.14 -8.30 16.29
N ARG A 241 -15.15 -9.51 16.85
CA ARG A 241 -15.85 -10.68 16.32
C ARG A 241 -17.14 -10.90 17.10
#